data_AF-A0A7S3ER53-F1
#
_entry.id   AF-A0A7S3ER53-F1
#
_cell.length_a   1.000
_cell.length_b   1.000
_cell.length_c   1.000
_cell.angle_alpha   90.00
_cell.angle_beta   90.00
_cell.angle_gamma   90.00
#
_symmetry.space_group_name_H-M   'P 1'
#
loop_
_entity.id
_entity.type
_entity.pdbx_description
1 polymer ?
#
loop_
_entity_poly.entity_id
_entity_poly.type
_entity_poly.pdbx_seq_one_letter_code
_entity_poly.pdbx_strand_id
1 'polypeptide(L)'
;VGMRPAHKHDKVTSTSASTLAKTVPPANMVDVPPIIYLGLQKTATSAFANFTSLLGLVTVHGRGGPGQRWLNMSCCDDSQRTAGARPPYWRPDYRRILQELGEERMHSLLMHAGLQAAADEAWPLMFEFIAKTRSDARFVIWLRDANDWARSAWNFFTAPNTWSRGGAYANRFFLLSYGSCRIADSNPKTLAKVYRAHTKAVLEYFHGPTASAALRNRLLVLDFTEQLAGRKLCQFALGNHADCSKHTALPFVPANRSSHEWFEWAIAAGGDATLRAWTRTQKQAHVSGSSQCSCCASVAE
;
A
#
# COMPACT_ATOMS: atom_id res chain seq x y z
N VAL A 1 42.41 -9.19 -46.37
CA VAL A 1 42.17 -7.73 -46.45
C VAL A 1 40.69 -7.50 -46.23
N GLY A 2 40.31 -6.88 -45.11
CA GLY A 2 38.92 -6.73 -44.69
C GLY A 2 38.79 -6.62 -43.17
N MET A 3 39.23 -5.48 -42.61
CA MET A 3 39.07 -5.16 -41.19
C MET A 3 37.61 -4.79 -40.90
N ARG A 4 37.01 -5.42 -39.88
CA ARG A 4 35.76 -4.97 -39.26
C ARG A 4 36.05 -3.78 -38.32
N PRO A 5 35.23 -2.73 -38.28
CA PRO A 5 35.39 -1.66 -37.30
C PRO A 5 34.85 -2.10 -35.93
N ALA A 6 35.61 -1.81 -34.88
CA ALA A 6 35.22 -1.98 -33.50
C ALA A 6 34.16 -0.93 -33.12
N HIS A 7 32.98 -1.39 -32.72
CA HIS A 7 31.98 -0.54 -32.08
C HIS A 7 32.45 -0.16 -30.67
N LYS A 8 32.83 1.12 -30.49
CA LYS A 8 32.95 1.73 -29.17
C LYS A 8 31.54 1.92 -28.62
N HIS A 9 31.24 1.24 -27.51
CA HIS A 9 30.10 1.59 -26.68
C HIS A 9 30.45 2.84 -25.88
N ASP A 10 29.94 3.99 -26.31
CA ASP A 10 29.93 5.19 -25.49
C ASP A 10 29.02 4.95 -24.29
N LYS A 11 29.64 4.85 -23.13
CA LYS A 11 28.99 4.73 -21.84
C LYS A 11 28.37 6.08 -21.51
N VAL A 12 27.12 6.28 -21.88
CA VAL A 12 26.33 7.45 -21.47
C VAL A 12 26.11 7.34 -19.96
N THR A 13 26.98 7.97 -19.18
CA THR A 13 26.75 8.26 -17.77
C THR A 13 25.64 9.29 -17.67
N SER A 14 24.40 8.80 -17.52
CA SER A 14 23.26 9.58 -17.06
C SER A 14 23.45 9.89 -15.57
N THR A 15 24.17 10.97 -15.27
CA THR A 15 24.12 11.63 -13.97
C THR A 15 22.95 12.61 -13.97
N SER A 16 21.75 12.08 -13.76
CA SER A 16 20.62 12.87 -13.26
C SER A 16 20.45 12.58 -11.78
N ALA A 17 21.41 13.06 -10.97
CA ALA A 17 21.17 13.26 -9.56
C ALA A 17 20.14 14.39 -9.45
N SER A 18 18.87 14.02 -9.29
CA SER A 18 17.83 14.95 -8.87
C SER A 18 18.23 15.47 -7.50
N THR A 19 18.76 16.69 -7.46
CA THR A 19 18.95 17.48 -6.25
C THR A 19 17.56 17.81 -5.71
N LEU A 20 16.91 16.84 -5.05
CA LEU A 20 15.75 17.10 -4.23
C LEU A 20 16.23 17.97 -3.08
N ALA A 21 15.98 19.27 -3.19
CA ALA A 21 16.09 20.18 -2.08
C ALA A 21 15.36 19.53 -0.88
N LYS A 22 16.04 19.45 0.26
CA LYS A 22 15.41 19.12 1.55
C LYS A 22 14.41 20.24 1.84
N THR A 23 13.19 20.12 1.31
CA THR A 23 12.09 20.99 1.69
C THR A 23 11.73 20.61 3.11
N VAL A 24 12.21 21.42 4.07
CA VAL A 24 11.75 21.33 5.45
C VAL A 24 10.23 21.52 5.42
N PRO A 25 9.43 20.63 6.04
CA PRO A 25 8.00 20.80 6.09
C PRO A 25 7.67 22.17 6.68
N PRO A 26 6.73 22.93 6.11
CA PRO A 26 6.33 24.20 6.71
C PRO A 26 5.84 23.92 8.14
N ALA A 27 6.34 24.69 9.10
CA ALA A 27 6.14 24.50 10.55
C ALA A 27 4.67 24.54 11.03
N ASN A 28 3.70 24.70 10.12
CA ASN A 28 2.27 24.87 10.41
C ASN A 28 1.38 23.69 9.95
N MET A 29 1.93 22.54 9.54
CA MET A 29 1.12 21.39 9.08
C MET A 29 0.59 20.47 10.22
N VAL A 30 0.53 20.94 11.46
CA VAL A 30 0.26 20.08 12.64
C VAL A 30 -1.15 19.46 12.64
N ASP A 31 -2.12 20.00 11.89
CA ASP A 31 -3.53 19.54 11.90
C ASP A 31 -4.08 19.10 10.52
N VAL A 32 -3.27 18.44 9.69
CA VAL A 32 -3.81 17.83 8.45
C VAL A 32 -4.47 16.48 8.78
N PRO A 33 -5.76 16.27 8.45
CA PRO A 33 -6.39 14.98 8.66
C PRO A 33 -5.70 13.88 7.86
N PRO A 34 -5.50 12.68 8.44
CA PRO A 34 -4.77 11.62 7.76
C PRO A 34 -5.50 11.18 6.49
N ILE A 35 -4.77 11.06 5.39
CA ILE A 35 -5.30 10.62 4.10
C ILE A 35 -4.84 9.20 3.76
N ILE A 36 -5.78 8.27 3.66
CA ILE A 36 -5.51 6.84 3.49
C ILE A 36 -5.94 6.38 2.11
N TYR A 37 -5.01 5.78 1.38
CA TYR A 37 -5.29 5.18 0.09
C TYR A 37 -5.82 3.76 0.25
N LEU A 38 -7.02 3.53 -0.26
CA LEU A 38 -7.77 2.28 -0.13
C LEU A 38 -7.69 1.39 -1.36
N GLY A 39 -6.92 1.77 -2.38
CA GLY A 39 -6.67 0.88 -3.50
C GLY A 39 -5.70 -0.24 -3.12
N LEU A 40 -6.02 -1.49 -3.48
CA LEU A 40 -5.07 -2.61 -3.35
C LEU A 40 -3.79 -2.35 -4.17
N GLN A 41 -2.72 -3.05 -3.83
CA GLN A 41 -1.44 -3.06 -4.53
C GLN A 41 -1.65 -3.08 -6.04
N LYS A 42 -0.82 -2.31 -6.75
CA LYS A 42 -0.94 -2.08 -8.20
C LYS A 42 -2.13 -1.22 -8.63
N THR A 43 -2.80 -0.50 -7.74
CA THR A 43 -3.71 0.61 -8.11
C THR A 43 -3.02 1.96 -7.96
N ALA A 44 -1.74 2.09 -8.32
CA ALA A 44 -0.96 3.33 -8.13
C ALA A 44 -0.79 3.81 -6.67
N THR A 45 -0.70 2.87 -5.73
CA THR A 45 -0.30 3.13 -4.33
C THR A 45 0.97 3.97 -4.23
N SER A 46 1.98 3.70 -5.08
CA SER A 46 3.23 4.46 -5.14
C SER A 46 3.08 5.87 -5.71
N ALA A 47 2.18 6.08 -6.68
CA ALA A 47 1.92 7.42 -7.23
C ALA A 47 1.24 8.31 -6.18
N PHE A 48 0.25 7.76 -5.46
CA PHE A 48 -0.35 8.42 -4.31
C PHE A 48 0.68 8.77 -3.25
N ALA A 49 1.54 7.81 -2.87
CA ALA A 49 2.55 8.02 -1.84
C ALA A 49 3.56 9.12 -2.25
N ASN A 50 3.99 9.13 -3.51
CA ASN A 50 4.84 10.19 -4.03
C ASN A 50 4.17 11.54 -4.00
N PHE A 51 2.94 11.61 -4.49
CA PHE A 51 2.23 12.88 -4.55
C PHE A 51 2.00 13.46 -3.16
N THR A 52 1.51 12.67 -2.22
CA THR A 52 1.32 13.11 -0.82
C THR A 52 2.63 13.54 -0.16
N SER A 53 3.74 12.87 -0.48
CA SER A 53 5.07 13.30 -0.02
C SER A 53 5.48 14.66 -0.63
N LEU A 54 5.17 14.90 -1.91
CA LEU A 54 5.42 16.19 -2.56
C LEU A 54 4.57 17.32 -1.97
N LEU A 55 3.42 17.00 -1.36
CA LEU A 55 2.62 17.94 -0.58
C LEU A 55 3.21 18.22 0.82
N GLY A 56 4.33 17.59 1.19
CA GLY A 56 4.95 17.73 2.50
C GLY A 56 4.31 16.89 3.60
N LEU A 57 3.43 15.93 3.25
CA LEU A 57 2.79 15.06 4.24
C LEU A 57 3.74 13.96 4.70
N VAL A 58 3.70 13.61 5.99
CA VAL A 58 4.36 12.41 6.52
C VAL A 58 3.67 11.16 5.98
N THR A 59 4.26 10.57 4.93
CA THR A 59 3.67 9.48 4.16
C THR A 59 4.31 8.12 4.43
N VAL A 60 3.50 7.10 4.73
CA VAL A 60 3.94 5.69 4.81
C VAL A 60 3.48 4.91 3.59
N HIS A 61 4.39 4.14 2.98
CA HIS A 61 4.11 3.28 1.83
C HIS A 61 4.75 1.89 1.96
N GLY A 62 3.97 0.85 1.65
CA GLY A 62 4.46 -0.53 1.52
C GLY A 62 5.06 -1.10 2.81
N ARG A 63 6.23 -1.76 2.69
CA ARG A 63 6.92 -2.46 3.79
C ARG A 63 7.29 -1.57 4.99
N GLY A 64 7.17 -0.24 4.92
CA GLY A 64 7.26 0.64 6.08
C GLY A 64 6.00 0.68 6.95
N GLY A 65 4.98 -0.13 6.64
CA GLY A 65 3.68 -0.16 7.32
C GLY A 65 3.42 -1.41 8.19
N PRO A 66 2.31 -1.40 8.95
CA PRO A 66 1.93 -2.44 9.93
C PRO A 66 2.02 -3.89 9.42
N GLY A 67 1.83 -4.11 8.12
CA GLY A 67 1.86 -5.43 7.48
C GLY A 67 3.24 -6.09 7.37
N GLN A 68 4.35 -5.41 7.66
CA GLN A 68 5.69 -5.98 7.43
C GLN A 68 5.95 -7.27 8.25
N ARG A 69 5.42 -7.35 9.48
CA ARG A 69 5.58 -8.54 10.34
C ARG A 69 4.90 -9.78 9.77
N TRP A 70 3.86 -9.58 8.96
CA TRP A 70 3.03 -10.65 8.41
C TRP A 70 3.65 -11.33 7.21
N LEU A 71 4.55 -10.63 6.51
CA LEU A 71 5.27 -11.21 5.38
C LEU A 71 6.10 -12.45 5.77
N ASN A 72 6.30 -12.67 7.08
CA ASN A 72 7.06 -13.78 7.64
C ASN A 72 6.19 -14.85 8.31
N MET A 73 4.86 -14.68 8.40
CA MET A 73 3.98 -15.71 8.97
C MET A 73 3.64 -16.76 7.91
N SER A 74 3.93 -18.02 8.23
CA SER A 74 3.64 -19.13 7.34
C SER A 74 2.13 -19.28 7.16
N CYS A 75 1.73 -19.66 5.96
CA CYS A 75 0.36 -20.07 5.69
C CYS A 75 -0.06 -21.37 6.37
N CYS A 76 0.91 -22.16 6.84
CA CYS A 76 0.71 -23.53 7.29
C CYS A 76 0.07 -23.59 8.69
N ASP A 77 0.15 -22.51 9.49
CA ASP A 77 -0.45 -22.46 10.82
C ASP A 77 -2.00 -22.47 10.80
N ASP A 78 -2.61 -22.25 9.64
CA ASP A 78 -4.06 -22.07 9.52
C ASP A 78 -4.85 -23.36 9.24
N SER A 79 -4.19 -24.40 8.71
CA SER A 79 -4.85 -25.70 8.48
C SER A 79 -5.27 -26.39 9.79
N GLN A 80 -4.68 -25.98 10.93
CA GLN A 80 -5.01 -26.55 12.24
C GLN A 80 -5.98 -25.70 13.07
N ARG A 81 -6.19 -24.41 12.75
CA ARG A 81 -6.86 -23.47 13.68
C ARG A 81 -8.30 -23.08 13.36
N THR A 82 -8.79 -23.24 12.13
CA THR A 82 -10.16 -22.81 11.80
C THR A 82 -10.84 -23.76 10.82
N ALA A 83 -11.41 -24.85 11.34
CA ALA A 83 -12.41 -25.68 10.65
C ALA A 83 -13.80 -25.00 10.60
N GLY A 84 -13.98 -23.82 11.24
CA GLY A 84 -15.23 -23.06 11.23
C GLY A 84 -15.12 -21.80 10.39
N ALA A 85 -15.82 -21.77 9.25
CA ALA A 85 -16.15 -20.58 8.46
C ALA A 85 -14.96 -19.72 7.98
N ARG A 86 -14.14 -20.25 7.06
CA ARG A 86 -13.34 -19.37 6.21
C ARG A 86 -14.30 -18.48 5.40
N PRO A 87 -14.12 -17.15 5.37
CA PRO A 87 -14.84 -16.31 4.42
C PRO A 87 -14.58 -16.86 3.01
N PRO A 88 -15.53 -16.70 2.09
CA PRO A 88 -15.32 -17.22 0.76
C PRO A 88 -14.04 -16.60 0.17
N TYR A 89 -13.18 -17.44 -0.43
CA TYR A 89 -11.82 -17.10 -0.92
C TYR A 89 -11.73 -15.91 -1.90
N TRP A 90 -12.86 -15.27 -2.22
CA TRP A 90 -12.96 -14.14 -3.12
C TRP A 90 -13.13 -12.78 -2.41
N ARG A 91 -13.08 -12.69 -1.07
CA ARG A 91 -13.11 -11.40 -0.33
C ARG A 91 -11.98 -11.35 0.71
N PRO A 92 -11.31 -10.18 0.90
CA PRO A 92 -10.36 -10.02 2.00
C PRO A 92 -11.02 -10.21 3.37
N ASP A 93 -10.32 -10.85 4.31
CA ASP A 93 -10.77 -11.00 5.70
C ASP A 93 -10.33 -9.81 6.56
N TYR A 94 -11.05 -8.70 6.43
CA TYR A 94 -10.73 -7.43 7.11
C TYR A 94 -10.63 -7.58 8.64
N ARG A 95 -11.52 -8.37 9.24
CA ARG A 95 -11.55 -8.56 10.70
C ARG A 95 -10.33 -9.35 11.17
N ARG A 96 -10.02 -10.45 10.49
CA ARG A 96 -8.84 -11.25 10.83
C ARG A 96 -7.55 -10.46 10.62
N ILE A 97 -7.51 -9.63 9.57
CA ILE A 97 -6.42 -8.68 9.32
C ILE A 97 -6.19 -7.75 10.50
N LEU A 98 -7.23 -7.09 10.99
CA LEU A 98 -7.10 -6.22 12.15
C LEU A 98 -6.67 -6.97 13.42
N GLN A 99 -7.25 -8.14 13.69
CA GLN A 99 -6.92 -8.96 14.86
C GLN A 99 -5.45 -9.33 14.93
N GLU A 100 -4.89 -9.81 13.82
CA GLU A 100 -3.49 -10.23 13.76
C GLU A 100 -2.51 -9.03 13.67
N LEU A 101 -2.96 -7.84 13.27
CA LEU A 101 -2.18 -6.59 13.36
C LEU A 101 -2.13 -6.05 14.79
N GLY A 102 -3.11 -6.43 15.62
CA GLY A 102 -3.31 -5.94 16.98
C GLY A 102 -4.03 -4.60 16.96
N GLU A 103 -5.31 -4.63 17.33
CA GLU A 103 -6.18 -3.44 17.28
C GLU A 103 -5.63 -2.27 18.10
N GLU A 104 -5.19 -2.52 19.34
CA GLU A 104 -4.59 -1.50 20.22
C GLU A 104 -3.33 -0.88 19.61
N ARG A 105 -2.50 -1.70 18.97
CA ARG A 105 -1.28 -1.23 18.29
C ARG A 105 -1.63 -0.35 17.11
N MET A 106 -2.63 -0.74 16.33
CA MET A 106 -3.11 0.04 15.19
C MET A 106 -3.76 1.35 15.64
N HIS A 107 -4.51 1.32 16.74
CA HIS A 107 -5.06 2.51 17.37
C HIS A 107 -3.94 3.48 17.76
N SER A 108 -2.94 3.01 18.50
CA SER A 108 -1.78 3.82 18.92
C SER A 108 -1.04 4.44 17.72
N LEU A 109 -0.82 3.65 16.66
CA LEU A 109 -0.18 4.14 15.43
C LEU A 109 -0.98 5.26 14.76
N LEU A 110 -2.31 5.13 14.66
CA LEU A 110 -3.19 6.14 14.06
C LEU A 110 -3.32 7.42 14.90
N MET A 111 -3.20 7.30 16.22
CA MET A 111 -3.38 8.43 17.12
C MET A 111 -2.08 9.19 17.42
N HIS A 112 -0.93 8.51 17.41
CA HIS A 112 0.30 9.09 17.96
C HIS A 112 1.50 9.12 17.00
N ALA A 113 1.46 8.44 15.85
CA ALA A 113 2.66 8.34 15.00
C ALA A 113 2.95 9.56 14.13
N GLY A 114 2.10 10.60 14.18
CA GLY A 114 2.19 11.75 13.27
C GLY A 114 1.95 11.36 11.81
N LEU A 115 1.28 10.24 11.56
CA LEU A 115 0.97 9.75 10.21
C LEU A 115 -0.04 10.68 9.54
N GLN A 116 0.33 11.26 8.40
CA GLN A 116 -0.54 12.15 7.64
C GLN A 116 -1.02 11.54 6.32
N ALA A 117 -0.27 10.60 5.74
CA ALA A 117 -0.73 9.84 4.58
C ALA A 117 -0.27 8.40 4.63
N ALA A 118 -1.08 7.48 4.11
CA ALA A 118 -0.71 6.08 4.04
C ALA A 118 -1.25 5.40 2.79
N ALA A 119 -0.46 4.51 2.19
CA ALA A 119 -0.87 3.70 1.06
C ALA A 119 -0.23 2.32 1.09
N ASP A 120 -0.79 1.41 0.30
CA ASP A 120 -0.34 0.02 0.20
C ASP A 120 -0.67 -0.82 1.44
N GLU A 121 -0.16 -2.05 1.54
CA GLU A 121 -0.44 -2.94 2.67
C GLU A 121 -0.05 -2.35 4.04
N ALA A 122 -0.85 -2.51 5.10
CA ALA A 122 -2.16 -3.19 5.17
C ALA A 122 -3.35 -2.20 5.11
N TRP A 123 -3.10 -0.93 4.77
CA TRP A 123 -4.04 0.17 4.98
C TRP A 123 -5.40 0.02 4.29
N PRO A 124 -5.49 -0.41 3.02
CA PRO A 124 -6.77 -0.68 2.37
C PRO A 124 -7.67 -1.65 3.12
N LEU A 125 -7.09 -2.56 3.91
CA LEU A 125 -7.81 -3.67 4.53
C LEU A 125 -8.31 -3.32 5.94
N MET A 126 -8.06 -2.09 6.41
CA MET A 126 -8.46 -1.60 7.73
C MET A 126 -9.40 -0.39 7.65
N PHE A 127 -9.97 -0.10 6.48
CA PHE A 127 -10.71 1.14 6.23
C PHE A 127 -11.86 1.38 7.23
N GLU A 128 -12.62 0.34 7.60
CA GLU A 128 -13.72 0.47 8.58
C GLU A 128 -13.20 0.83 9.97
N PHE A 129 -12.10 0.20 10.39
CA PHE A 129 -11.47 0.48 11.68
C PHE A 129 -10.94 1.91 11.73
N ILE A 130 -10.16 2.30 10.71
CA ILE A 130 -9.61 3.66 10.62
C ILE A 130 -10.73 4.69 10.61
N ALA A 131 -11.81 4.44 9.85
CA ALA A 131 -12.93 5.37 9.74
C ALA A 131 -13.68 5.57 11.06
N LYS A 132 -13.78 4.51 11.89
CA LYS A 132 -14.38 4.55 13.23
C LYS A 132 -13.45 5.19 14.26
N THR A 133 -12.15 4.93 14.18
CA THR A 133 -11.15 5.45 15.14
C THR A 133 -10.81 6.91 14.90
N ARG A 134 -10.69 7.33 13.64
CA ARG A 134 -10.35 8.70 13.24
C ARG A 134 -11.50 9.27 12.44
N SER A 135 -12.41 10.00 13.06
CA SER A 135 -13.57 10.60 12.37
C SER A 135 -13.17 11.67 11.34
N ASP A 136 -11.99 12.25 11.49
CA ASP A 136 -11.40 13.25 10.61
C ASP A 136 -10.65 12.63 9.40
N ALA A 137 -10.27 11.35 9.48
CA ALA A 137 -9.53 10.69 8.41
C ALA A 137 -10.28 10.74 7.07
N ARG A 138 -9.52 11.01 6.02
CA ARG A 138 -9.97 11.07 4.63
C ARG A 138 -9.44 9.86 3.87
N PHE A 139 -10.17 9.42 2.86
CA PHE A 139 -9.90 8.19 2.13
C PHE A 139 -9.90 8.45 0.64
N VAL A 140 -9.00 7.79 -0.07
CA VAL A 140 -8.90 7.89 -1.53
C VAL A 140 -8.89 6.50 -2.14
N ILE A 141 -9.63 6.30 -3.21
CA ILE A 141 -9.58 5.08 -4.00
C ILE A 141 -9.57 5.39 -5.49
N TRP A 142 -8.72 4.70 -6.24
CA TRP A 142 -8.82 4.64 -7.69
C TRP A 142 -9.41 3.31 -8.13
N LEU A 143 -10.53 3.38 -8.84
CA LEU A 143 -11.19 2.22 -9.43
C LEU A 143 -10.55 1.92 -10.79
N ARG A 144 -9.81 0.80 -10.86
CA ARG A 144 -9.29 0.27 -12.12
C ARG A 144 -10.27 -0.77 -12.68
N ASP A 145 -10.15 -1.09 -13.97
CA ASP A 145 -10.73 -2.34 -14.46
C ASP A 145 -10.15 -3.52 -13.67
N ALA A 146 -11.03 -4.41 -13.21
CA ALA A 146 -10.66 -5.49 -12.32
C ALA A 146 -9.75 -6.53 -13.01
N ASN A 147 -9.92 -6.73 -14.32
CA ASN A 147 -9.10 -7.69 -15.07
C ASN A 147 -7.71 -7.09 -15.36
N ASP A 148 -7.65 -5.81 -15.70
CA ASP A 148 -6.39 -5.06 -15.84
C ASP A 148 -5.59 -5.02 -14.55
N TRP A 149 -6.28 -4.73 -13.44
CA TRP A 149 -5.67 -4.79 -12.12
C TRP A 149 -5.14 -6.20 -11.83
N ALA A 150 -5.96 -7.24 -12.05
CA ALA A 150 -5.59 -8.62 -11.74
C ALA A 150 -4.38 -9.09 -12.55
N ARG A 151 -4.32 -8.76 -13.86
CA ARG A 151 -3.13 -9.01 -14.70
C ARG A 151 -1.90 -8.29 -14.16
N SER A 152 -2.04 -7.01 -13.79
CA SER A 152 -0.95 -6.20 -13.26
C SER A 152 -0.43 -6.72 -11.90
N ALA A 153 -1.33 -7.13 -11.02
CA ALA A 153 -1.02 -7.74 -9.73
C ALA A 153 -0.32 -9.09 -9.92
N TRP A 154 -0.91 -9.99 -10.70
CA TRP A 154 -0.33 -11.30 -10.97
C TRP A 154 1.08 -11.17 -11.55
N ASN A 155 1.25 -10.41 -12.65
CA ASN A 155 2.57 -10.19 -13.27
C ASN A 155 3.59 -9.62 -12.29
N PHE A 156 3.20 -8.69 -11.41
CA PHE A 156 4.12 -8.08 -10.46
C PHE A 156 4.62 -9.08 -9.41
N PHE A 157 3.72 -9.88 -8.84
CA PHE A 157 4.04 -10.80 -7.77
C PHE A 157 4.60 -12.15 -8.24
N THR A 158 4.45 -12.48 -9.53
CA THR A 158 5.02 -13.70 -10.15
C THR A 158 6.29 -13.45 -10.96
N ALA A 159 6.70 -12.19 -11.20
CA ALA A 159 7.89 -11.91 -11.99
C ALA A 159 9.16 -12.51 -11.31
N PRO A 160 10.06 -13.14 -12.09
CA PRO A 160 11.25 -13.82 -11.54
C PRO A 160 12.29 -12.85 -10.94
N ASN A 161 12.22 -11.56 -11.29
CA ASN A 161 13.18 -10.53 -10.90
C ASN A 161 12.60 -9.52 -9.90
N THR A 162 11.34 -9.64 -9.52
CA THR A 162 10.83 -8.78 -8.45
C THR A 162 11.34 -9.31 -7.12
N TRP A 163 11.75 -8.40 -6.23
CA TRP A 163 12.16 -8.68 -4.86
C TRP A 163 11.13 -9.53 -4.09
N SER A 164 9.89 -9.58 -4.58
CA SER A 164 8.98 -10.68 -4.37
C SER A 164 9.50 -11.95 -5.05
N ARG A 165 10.27 -12.74 -4.30
CA ARG A 165 10.08 -14.20 -4.26
C ARG A 165 8.63 -14.57 -3.82
N GLY A 166 7.61 -13.80 -4.25
CA GLY A 166 6.20 -13.94 -3.91
C GLY A 166 5.53 -15.13 -4.61
N GLY A 167 6.22 -15.75 -5.57
CA GLY A 167 5.93 -17.10 -6.02
C GLY A 167 6.56 -18.20 -5.15
N ALA A 168 7.60 -17.91 -4.35
CA ALA A 168 8.29 -18.91 -3.53
C ALA A 168 7.85 -18.91 -2.06
N TYR A 169 7.44 -17.76 -1.50
CA TYR A 169 7.04 -17.66 -0.10
C TYR A 169 5.53 -17.59 0.06
N ALA A 170 4.98 -18.66 0.63
CA ALA A 170 3.62 -18.68 1.13
C ALA A 170 3.48 -17.67 2.29
N ASN A 171 2.57 -16.72 2.14
CA ASN A 171 2.45 -15.57 3.01
C ASN A 171 1.02 -15.44 3.52
N ARG A 172 0.88 -15.43 4.85
CA ARG A 172 -0.41 -15.29 5.52
C ARG A 172 -1.16 -14.00 5.14
N PHE A 173 -0.44 -12.91 4.86
CA PHE A 173 -1.05 -11.69 4.35
C PHE A 173 -1.74 -11.92 3.00
N PHE A 174 -1.14 -12.68 2.09
CA PHE A 174 -1.77 -12.99 0.80
C PHE A 174 -2.99 -13.89 0.96
N LEU A 175 -2.95 -14.85 1.89
CA LEU A 175 -4.12 -15.66 2.20
C LEU A 175 -5.29 -14.79 2.63
N LEU A 176 -5.06 -13.87 3.57
CA LEU A 176 -6.11 -13.02 4.12
C LEU A 176 -6.54 -11.88 3.19
N SER A 177 -5.66 -11.41 2.31
CA SER A 177 -5.94 -10.32 1.38
C SER A 177 -6.49 -10.79 0.03
N TYR A 178 -6.01 -11.92 -0.48
CA TYR A 178 -6.26 -12.39 -1.85
C TYR A 178 -6.85 -13.80 -1.90
N GLY A 179 -7.05 -14.46 -0.76
CA GLY A 179 -7.61 -15.81 -0.69
C GLY A 179 -6.62 -16.91 -1.05
N SER A 180 -5.32 -16.59 -1.19
CA SER A 180 -4.28 -17.56 -1.54
C SER A 180 -2.95 -17.26 -0.88
N CYS A 181 -2.27 -18.30 -0.43
CA CYS A 181 -0.97 -18.21 0.21
C CYS A 181 0.14 -17.70 -0.68
N ARG A 182 0.10 -18.05 -1.97
CA ARG A 182 0.95 -17.45 -2.99
C ARG A 182 0.03 -16.80 -4.00
N ILE A 183 0.33 -15.57 -4.39
CA ILE A 183 -0.42 -14.93 -5.48
C ILE A 183 -0.22 -15.70 -6.79
N ALA A 184 0.92 -16.38 -6.94
CA ALA A 184 1.19 -17.27 -8.07
C ALA A 184 0.21 -18.47 -8.15
N ASP A 185 -0.30 -18.95 -7.01
CA ASP A 185 -1.31 -20.02 -6.97
C ASP A 185 -2.72 -19.49 -7.32
N SER A 186 -2.91 -18.17 -7.33
CA SER A 186 -4.14 -17.55 -7.81
C SER A 186 -4.08 -17.38 -9.32
N ASN A 187 -5.24 -17.47 -9.98
CA ASN A 187 -5.37 -17.04 -11.37
C ASN A 187 -5.93 -15.60 -11.46
N PRO A 188 -5.70 -14.87 -12.57
CA PRO A 188 -6.22 -13.51 -12.75
C PRO A 188 -7.74 -13.38 -12.60
N LYS A 189 -8.54 -14.42 -12.92
CA LYS A 189 -10.01 -14.36 -12.73
C LYS A 189 -10.36 -14.32 -11.24
N THR A 190 -9.69 -15.11 -10.41
CA THR A 190 -9.87 -15.09 -8.95
C THR A 190 -9.44 -13.76 -8.37
N LEU A 191 -8.27 -13.24 -8.75
CA LEU A 191 -7.81 -11.92 -8.32
C LEU A 191 -8.81 -10.82 -8.72
N ALA A 192 -9.34 -10.85 -9.95
CA ALA A 192 -10.35 -9.88 -10.37
C ALA A 192 -11.62 -9.94 -9.51
N LYS A 193 -12.04 -11.14 -9.05
CA LYS A 193 -13.15 -11.28 -8.09
C LYS A 193 -12.82 -10.64 -6.74
N VAL A 194 -11.62 -10.89 -6.21
CA VAL A 194 -11.13 -10.26 -4.97
C VAL A 194 -11.17 -8.75 -5.07
N TYR A 195 -10.64 -8.19 -6.16
CA TYR A 195 -10.62 -6.74 -6.34
C TYR A 195 -12.02 -6.15 -6.41
N ARG A 196 -12.94 -6.75 -7.18
CA ARG A 196 -14.35 -6.33 -7.22
C ARG A 196 -15.00 -6.40 -5.84
N ALA A 197 -14.75 -7.47 -5.08
CA ALA A 197 -15.30 -7.61 -3.73
C ALA A 197 -14.74 -6.54 -2.79
N HIS A 198 -13.46 -6.20 -2.92
CA HIS A 198 -12.83 -5.16 -2.13
C HIS A 198 -13.36 -3.77 -2.45
N THR A 199 -13.37 -3.38 -3.72
CA THR A 199 -13.89 -2.06 -4.14
C THR A 199 -15.36 -1.93 -3.81
N LYS A 200 -16.17 -2.99 -4.00
CA LYS A 200 -17.57 -3.03 -3.57
C LYS A 200 -17.70 -2.79 -2.07
N ALA A 201 -16.93 -3.49 -1.23
CA ALA A 201 -17.00 -3.33 0.22
C ALA A 201 -16.64 -1.89 0.67
N VAL A 202 -15.62 -1.29 0.06
CA VAL A 202 -15.24 0.11 0.33
C VAL A 202 -16.38 1.06 -0.06
N LEU A 203 -16.91 0.94 -1.28
CA LEU A 203 -17.98 1.80 -1.78
C LEU A 203 -19.28 1.62 -0.99
N GLU A 204 -19.65 0.40 -0.63
CA GLU A 204 -20.84 0.12 0.21
C GLU A 204 -20.69 0.76 1.59
N TYR A 205 -19.50 0.73 2.19
CA TYR A 205 -19.28 1.34 3.49
C TYR A 205 -19.38 2.87 3.46
N PHE A 206 -18.73 3.53 2.50
CA PHE A 206 -18.70 4.99 2.44
C PHE A 206 -19.90 5.61 1.73
N HIS A 207 -20.46 4.95 0.71
CA HIS A 207 -21.52 5.47 -0.17
C HIS A 207 -22.79 4.62 -0.20
N GLY A 208 -22.85 3.51 0.54
CA GLY A 208 -24.05 2.67 0.63
C GLY A 208 -25.24 3.38 1.29
N PRO A 209 -26.44 2.78 1.26
CA PRO A 209 -27.68 3.45 1.69
C PRO A 209 -27.66 3.90 3.17
N THR A 210 -26.89 3.23 4.02
CA THR A 210 -26.76 3.53 5.45
C THR A 210 -25.65 4.55 5.77
N ALA A 211 -24.85 4.95 4.78
CA ALA A 211 -23.77 5.90 5.00
C ALA A 211 -24.28 7.32 5.21
N SER A 212 -23.89 7.95 6.33
CA SER A 212 -24.20 9.35 6.63
C SER A 212 -23.51 10.31 5.65
N ALA A 213 -24.03 11.54 5.52
CA ALA A 213 -23.40 12.56 4.69
C ALA A 213 -21.94 12.84 5.10
N ALA A 214 -21.67 12.88 6.42
CA ALA A 214 -20.33 13.03 6.95
C ALA A 214 -19.40 11.89 6.51
N LEU A 215 -19.88 10.64 6.51
CA LEU A 215 -19.08 9.49 6.05
C LEU A 215 -18.84 9.54 4.54
N ARG A 216 -19.86 9.88 3.74
CA ARG A 216 -19.76 9.98 2.28
C ARG A 216 -18.68 10.98 1.83
N ASN A 217 -18.61 12.12 2.51
CA ASN A 217 -17.65 13.19 2.21
C ASN A 217 -16.20 12.84 2.55
N ARG A 218 -15.97 11.71 3.22
CA ARG A 218 -14.63 11.25 3.59
C ARG A 218 -14.00 10.35 2.54
N LEU A 219 -14.70 9.93 1.49
CA LEU A 219 -14.13 9.14 0.40
C LEU A 219 -14.08 9.94 -0.90
N LEU A 220 -12.87 10.14 -1.41
CA LEU A 220 -12.63 10.59 -2.78
C LEU A 220 -12.39 9.38 -3.68
N VAL A 221 -13.31 9.15 -4.61
CA VAL A 221 -13.07 8.27 -5.76
C VAL A 221 -12.37 9.10 -6.83
N LEU A 222 -11.12 8.78 -7.13
CA LEU A 222 -10.26 9.57 -8.01
C LEU A 222 -9.73 8.71 -9.15
N ASP A 223 -9.97 9.12 -10.39
CA ASP A 223 -9.28 8.56 -11.53
C ASP A 223 -7.91 9.23 -11.72
N PHE A 224 -6.84 8.45 -11.53
CA PHE A 224 -5.47 8.95 -11.57
C PHE A 224 -5.00 9.30 -12.99
N THR A 225 -5.78 8.92 -14.02
CA THR A 225 -5.50 9.29 -15.41
C THR A 225 -6.05 10.67 -15.78
N GLU A 226 -6.90 11.26 -14.93
CA GLU A 226 -7.46 12.57 -15.19
C GLU A 226 -6.40 13.67 -15.11
N GLN A 227 -6.50 14.66 -16.01
CA GLN A 227 -5.57 15.79 -16.09
C GLN A 227 -5.53 16.65 -14.80
N LEU A 228 -6.57 16.59 -13.98
CA LEU A 228 -6.69 17.34 -12.72
C LEU A 228 -6.61 16.44 -11.48
N ALA A 229 -6.17 15.19 -11.61
CA ALA A 229 -6.13 14.24 -10.50
C ALA A 229 -5.29 14.74 -9.31
N GLY A 230 -4.12 15.33 -9.58
CA GLY A 230 -3.26 15.92 -8.55
C GLY A 230 -3.91 17.11 -7.85
N ARG A 231 -4.58 18.01 -8.60
CA ARG A 231 -5.33 19.12 -8.00
C ARG A 231 -6.42 18.64 -7.07
N LYS A 232 -7.26 17.69 -7.53
CA LYS A 232 -8.34 17.10 -6.74
C LYS A 232 -7.81 16.44 -5.47
N LEU A 233 -6.72 15.67 -5.59
CA LEU A 233 -6.09 15.01 -4.44
C LEU A 233 -5.52 16.03 -3.45
N CYS A 234 -4.85 17.09 -3.93
CA CYS A 234 -4.35 18.16 -3.07
C CYS A 234 -5.49 18.86 -2.33
N GLN A 235 -6.55 19.26 -3.03
CA GLN A 235 -7.70 19.92 -2.42
C GLN A 235 -8.40 19.02 -1.39
N PHE A 236 -8.49 17.74 -1.71
CA PHE A 236 -9.06 16.76 -0.79
C PHE A 236 -8.16 16.49 0.42
N ALA A 237 -6.84 16.59 0.31
CA ALA A 237 -5.92 16.43 1.44
C ALA A 237 -5.83 17.71 2.29
N LEU A 238 -5.62 18.87 1.66
CA LEU A 238 -5.25 20.13 2.31
C LEU A 238 -6.36 21.19 2.34
N GLY A 239 -7.52 20.92 1.74
CA GLY A 239 -8.58 21.92 1.56
C GLY A 239 -8.23 22.96 0.48
N ASN A 240 -8.61 24.21 0.69
CA ASN A 240 -8.40 25.29 -0.29
C ASN A 240 -6.97 25.87 -0.26
N HIS A 241 -5.95 25.02 -0.12
CA HIS A 241 -4.56 25.45 -0.11
C HIS A 241 -4.17 26.07 -1.46
N ALA A 242 -3.53 27.25 -1.43
CA ALA A 242 -3.25 28.04 -2.64
C ALA A 242 -2.42 27.26 -3.68
N ASP A 243 -1.50 26.42 -3.21
CA ASP A 243 -0.63 25.61 -4.08
C ASP A 243 -1.36 24.48 -4.81
N CYS A 244 -2.58 24.11 -4.41
CA CYS A 244 -3.31 23.03 -5.09
C CYS A 244 -3.59 23.34 -6.57
N SER A 245 -3.71 24.64 -6.91
CA SER A 245 -3.87 25.10 -8.29
C SER A 245 -2.68 24.74 -9.20
N LYS A 246 -1.48 24.59 -8.63
CA LYS A 246 -0.23 24.29 -9.34
C LYS A 246 -0.10 22.82 -9.73
N HIS A 247 -0.91 21.94 -9.13
CA HIS A 247 -0.92 20.52 -9.48
C HIS A 247 -1.89 20.25 -10.62
N THR A 248 -1.50 19.37 -11.54
CA THR A 248 -2.33 18.91 -12.66
C THR A 248 -2.54 17.41 -12.56
N ALA A 249 -1.89 16.63 -13.41
CA ALA A 249 -1.88 15.18 -13.34
C ALA A 249 -1.03 14.71 -12.16
N LEU A 250 -1.27 13.49 -11.69
CA LEU A 250 -0.36 12.88 -10.71
C LEU A 250 0.98 12.61 -11.38
N PRO A 251 2.11 12.91 -10.71
CA PRO A 251 3.43 12.70 -11.27
C PRO A 251 3.63 11.20 -11.54
N PHE A 252 4.16 10.88 -12.71
CA PHE A 252 4.63 9.52 -13.00
C PHE A 252 5.75 9.18 -12.01
N VAL A 253 5.59 8.06 -11.30
CA VAL A 253 6.62 7.55 -10.40
C VAL A 253 7.34 6.41 -11.11
N PRO A 254 8.65 6.54 -11.39
CA PRO A 254 9.44 5.44 -11.88
C PRO A 254 9.36 4.27 -10.90
N ALA A 255 9.25 3.04 -11.40
CA ALA A 255 9.00 1.84 -10.60
C ALA A 255 10.16 1.47 -9.62
N ASN A 256 11.24 2.24 -9.58
CA ASN A 256 12.49 1.89 -8.89
C ASN A 256 12.66 2.50 -7.48
N ARG A 257 11.77 3.38 -7.01
CA ARG A 257 11.88 3.92 -5.64
C ARG A 257 11.48 2.85 -4.62
N SER A 258 12.41 2.45 -3.76
CA SER A 258 12.22 1.40 -2.78
C SER A 258 11.34 1.86 -1.60
N SER A 259 10.64 0.92 -0.95
CA SER A 259 9.88 1.22 0.29
C SER A 259 10.75 1.78 1.41
N HIS A 260 12.05 1.48 1.41
CA HIS A 260 12.99 2.03 2.37
C HIS A 260 13.20 3.54 2.15
N GLU A 261 13.35 3.98 0.89
CA GLU A 261 13.50 5.40 0.57
C GLU A 261 12.25 6.21 0.93
N TRP A 262 11.05 5.65 0.74
CA TRP A 262 9.80 6.27 1.21
C TRP A 262 9.79 6.49 2.72
N PHE A 263 10.27 5.48 3.46
CA PHE A 263 10.24 5.49 4.90
C PHE A 263 11.27 6.45 5.51
N GLU A 264 12.50 6.44 5.00
CA GLU A 264 13.55 7.39 5.43
C GLU A 264 13.12 8.84 5.16
N TRP A 265 12.42 9.08 4.05
CA TRP A 265 11.83 10.37 3.76
C TRP A 265 10.75 10.77 4.78
N ALA A 266 9.85 9.86 5.18
CA ALA A 266 8.83 10.13 6.19
C ALA A 266 9.42 10.48 7.57
N ILE A 267 10.51 9.79 7.97
CA ILE A 267 11.27 10.14 9.19
C ILE A 267 11.89 11.53 9.07
N ALA A 268 12.51 11.83 7.92
CA ALA A 268 13.17 13.11 7.67
C ALA A 268 12.16 14.27 7.62
N ALA A 269 10.93 14.02 7.17
CA ALA A 269 9.82 14.97 7.10
C ALA A 269 9.13 15.20 8.46
N GLY A 270 9.71 14.75 9.57
CA GLY A 270 9.18 15.01 10.91
C GLY A 270 8.37 13.89 11.55
N GLY A 271 8.42 12.67 11.01
CA GLY A 271 7.83 11.50 11.66
C GLY A 271 8.32 11.33 13.11
N ASP A 272 7.39 11.15 14.04
CA ASP A 272 7.66 11.13 15.48
C ASP A 272 8.51 9.91 15.94
N ALA A 273 9.06 9.98 17.14
CA ALA A 273 9.72 8.88 17.87
C ALA A 273 8.91 7.58 17.84
N THR A 274 7.57 7.65 17.83
CA THR A 274 6.68 6.49 17.71
C THR A 274 6.86 5.76 16.37
N LEU A 275 6.97 6.48 15.25
CA LEU A 275 7.21 5.89 13.93
C LEU A 275 8.61 5.24 13.83
N ARG A 276 9.61 5.85 14.50
CA ARG A 276 10.98 5.32 14.62
C ARG A 276 11.07 4.10 15.53
N ALA A 277 10.34 4.10 16.65
CA ALA A 277 10.26 2.97 17.57
C ALA A 277 9.59 1.79 16.88
N TRP A 278 8.47 2.05 16.19
CA TRP A 278 7.76 1.03 15.43
C TRP A 278 8.66 0.34 14.41
N THR A 279 9.55 1.07 13.71
CA THR A 279 10.48 0.46 12.75
C THR A 279 11.61 -0.33 13.37
N ARG A 280 12.15 0.09 14.51
CA ARG A 280 13.14 -0.71 15.24
C ARG A 280 12.57 -2.06 15.64
N THR A 281 11.32 -2.09 16.11
CA THR A 281 10.63 -3.34 16.47
C THR A 281 10.39 -4.24 15.25
N GLN A 282 10.08 -3.68 14.07
CA GLN A 282 9.91 -4.48 12.85
C GLN A 282 11.22 -5.10 12.35
N LYS A 283 12.32 -4.33 12.36
CA LYS A 283 13.65 -4.84 11.95
C LYS A 283 14.11 -5.99 12.86
N GLN A 284 13.87 -5.90 14.16
CA GLN A 284 14.22 -6.97 15.10
C GLN A 284 13.40 -8.24 14.87
N ALA A 285 12.10 -8.11 14.58
CA ALA A 285 11.23 -9.26 14.29
C ALA A 285 11.61 -9.99 12.97
N HIS A 286 12.27 -9.31 12.02
CA HIS A 286 12.73 -9.92 10.78
C HIS A 286 13.92 -10.89 10.98
N VAL A 287 14.76 -10.65 11.99
CA VAL A 287 15.97 -11.47 12.23
C VAL A 287 15.64 -12.80 12.91
N SER A 288 14.50 -12.88 13.62
CA SER A 288 14.15 -14.03 14.47
C SER A 288 13.18 -15.06 13.85
N GLY A 289 12.70 -14.87 12.61
CA GLY A 289 11.53 -15.60 12.06
C GLY A 289 11.75 -16.56 10.89
N SER A 290 12.99 -16.87 10.48
CA SER A 290 13.22 -17.68 9.26
C SER A 290 13.24 -19.19 9.52
N SER A 291 12.09 -19.79 9.82
CA SER A 291 11.91 -21.25 9.74
C SER A 291 11.11 -21.59 8.47
N GLN A 292 11.72 -22.30 7.52
CA GLN A 292 11.03 -22.78 6.31
C GLN A 292 10.03 -23.88 6.67
N CYS A 293 8.74 -23.71 6.33
CA CYS A 293 7.72 -24.74 6.50
C CYS A 293 7.73 -25.72 5.31
N SER A 294 7.71 -27.03 5.60
CA SER A 294 7.69 -28.13 4.62
C SER A 294 6.28 -28.54 4.13
N CYS A 295 5.21 -27.95 4.67
CA CYS A 295 3.84 -28.46 4.48
C CYS A 295 3.21 -28.19 3.10
N CYS A 296 3.88 -27.51 2.16
CA CYS A 296 3.34 -27.25 0.82
C CYS A 296 3.81 -28.25 -0.26
N ALA A 297 4.57 -29.28 0.10
CA ALA A 297 5.15 -30.23 -0.87
C ALA A 297 4.26 -31.45 -1.19
N SER A 298 3.11 -31.64 -0.54
CA SER A 298 2.38 -32.92 -0.57
C SER A 298 1.00 -32.91 -1.24
N VAL A 299 0.74 -32.02 -2.20
CA VAL A 299 -0.50 -32.07 -3.00
C VAL A 299 -0.16 -31.99 -4.49
N ALA A 300 0.45 -33.06 -4.98
CA ALA A 300 0.61 -33.36 -6.40
C ALA A 300 0.73 -34.89 -6.55
N GLU A 301 -0.39 -35.58 -6.33
CA GLU A 301 -0.70 -36.89 -6.92
C GLU A 301 -2.13 -36.82 -7.46
#